data_AF-A0A653NT34-F1
#
_entry.id   AF-A0A653NT34-F1
#
_cell.length_a   1.000
_cell.length_b   1.000
_cell.length_c   1.000
_cell.angle_alpha   90.00
_cell.angle_beta   90.00
_cell.angle_gamma   90.00
#
_symmetry.space_group_name_H-M   'P 1'
#
loop_
_entity.id
_entity.type
_entity.pdbx_description
1 polymer ?
#
loop_
_entity_poly.entity_id
_entity_poly.type
_entity_poly.pdbx_seq_one_letter_code
_entity_poly.pdbx_strand_id
1 'polypeptide(L)'
;MNALTMSSSRGPLDRAGAALGASTVRRQRFFLTAIYACLMLAAVLLGVFVSDTSDARPTGLGFFALMANFSIWGGWFARVLLLQAASMRLRMPDMTGTTVRALSLAALITIPLPALVLSGLGVEAPVAIGAPLLGALAGILFSVMPWPAACALLALPGLVQMLPFRISDMGAVPIVVASSAVLALMYVGVRMVVRTGDPAGVPTWRRPVMLYAPSGMAAWTQPDGRATPDASREREGWLFAMPRPAHAGPHAPGAAIDTLLAGVMGYVSRRDAVRQWVALLLAAAVIAVVPFRGDTPLIRDALMVGASIGLLAGGWTLAMRLERQRQRPSAEVPELALLPGLGAPPQMISVLLHSAMRRLVHLMLAALAALLFLAWLRASGWAYAALLVGVTVATAAASAWMCTRALGPSRVQSWHTFVAMLPLIVTATWAMLVVMIELPVTPHAILWAVTLIVLILGYLAAARLERRRMRDRSHAFLLD
;
A
#
# COMPACT_ATOMS: atom_id res chain seq x y z
N MET A 1 2.31 22.99 -15.52
CA MET A 1 0.98 23.57 -15.79
C MET A 1 0.66 23.31 -17.26
N ASN A 2 -0.21 22.35 -17.57
CA ASN A 2 -0.76 22.18 -18.91
C ASN A 2 -2.19 22.75 -18.87
N ALA A 3 -2.31 24.06 -19.08
CA ALA A 3 -3.60 24.66 -19.41
C ALA A 3 -3.93 24.25 -20.84
N LEU A 4 -4.47 23.03 -20.99
CA LEU A 4 -5.08 22.61 -22.24
C LEU A 4 -6.40 23.37 -22.38
N THR A 5 -6.46 24.18 -23.43
CA THR A 5 -7.65 24.77 -24.02
C THR A 5 -8.79 23.75 -24.01
N MET A 6 -9.77 23.94 -23.13
CA MET A 6 -11.04 23.22 -23.21
C MET A 6 -11.79 23.77 -24.43
N SER A 7 -11.65 23.07 -25.56
CA SER A 7 -12.55 23.23 -26.71
C SER A 7 -14.01 23.11 -26.23
N SER A 8 -14.81 24.12 -26.54
CA SER A 8 -16.17 24.34 -26.06
C SER A 8 -17.21 23.37 -26.64
N SER A 9 -16.84 22.46 -27.54
CA SER A 9 -17.79 21.58 -28.25
C SER A 9 -17.96 20.16 -27.66
N ARG A 10 -17.33 19.84 -26.53
CA ARG A 10 -17.43 18.49 -25.93
C ARG A 10 -18.76 18.28 -25.19
N GLY A 11 -19.45 17.18 -25.50
CA GLY A 11 -20.70 16.78 -24.88
C GLY A 11 -20.57 16.51 -23.37
N PRO A 12 -21.69 16.35 -22.64
CA PRO A 12 -21.67 16.20 -21.17
C PRO A 12 -20.89 14.95 -20.71
N LEU A 13 -20.90 13.88 -21.50
CA LEU A 13 -20.15 12.65 -21.23
C LEU A 13 -18.63 12.84 -21.42
N ASP A 14 -18.23 13.57 -22.47
CA ASP A 14 -16.82 13.90 -22.71
C ASP A 14 -16.23 14.77 -21.60
N ARG A 15 -17.03 15.70 -21.06
CA ARG A 15 -16.62 16.54 -19.91
C ARG A 15 -16.44 15.71 -18.64
N ALA A 16 -17.33 14.74 -18.39
CA ALA A 16 -17.20 13.81 -17.27
C ALA A 16 -15.96 12.90 -17.42
N GLY A 17 -15.73 12.36 -18.61
CA GLY A 17 -14.53 11.58 -18.94
C GLY A 17 -13.25 12.41 -18.82
N ALA A 18 -13.27 13.67 -19.24
CA ALA A 18 -12.16 14.60 -19.06
C ALA A 18 -11.88 14.90 -17.58
N ALA A 19 -12.92 15.08 -16.75
CA ALA A 19 -12.77 15.27 -15.31
C ALA A 19 -12.15 14.03 -14.63
N LEU A 20 -12.62 12.83 -14.97
CA LEU A 20 -12.00 11.57 -14.52
C LEU A 20 -10.54 11.48 -14.98
N GLY A 21 -10.26 11.86 -16.22
CA GLY A 21 -8.91 11.85 -16.78
C GLY A 21 -7.96 12.90 -16.16
N ALA A 22 -8.49 14.03 -15.71
CA ALA A 22 -7.74 15.11 -15.08
C ALA A 22 -7.45 14.86 -13.59
N SER A 23 -8.28 14.04 -12.92
CA SER A 23 -8.14 13.75 -11.49
C SER A 23 -6.85 12.99 -11.12
N THR A 24 -6.24 12.27 -12.08
CA THR A 24 -5.02 11.48 -11.86
C THR A 24 -4.13 11.35 -13.11
N VAL A 25 -2.83 11.17 -12.90
CA VAL A 25 -1.86 10.93 -13.98
C VAL A 25 -2.18 9.66 -14.77
N ARG A 26 -1.96 9.70 -16.09
CA ARG A 26 -2.28 8.59 -17.02
C ARG A 26 -1.68 7.24 -16.58
N ARG A 27 -0.45 7.24 -16.08
CA ARG A 27 0.24 6.04 -15.58
C ARG A 27 -0.49 5.41 -14.40
N GLN A 28 -0.99 6.22 -13.47
CA GLN A 28 -1.71 5.70 -12.30
C GLN A 28 -3.10 5.20 -12.68
N ARG A 29 -3.78 5.86 -13.63
CA ARG A 29 -5.03 5.34 -14.20
C ARG A 29 -4.84 3.96 -14.78
N PHE A 30 -3.84 3.80 -15.65
CA PHE A 30 -3.52 2.50 -16.25
C PHE A 30 -3.21 1.45 -15.18
N PHE A 31 -2.42 1.81 -14.16
CA PHE A 31 -2.08 0.91 -13.06
C PHE A 31 -3.31 0.44 -12.26
N LEU A 32 -4.19 1.36 -11.87
CA LEU A 32 -5.39 1.04 -11.11
C LEU A 32 -6.40 0.26 -11.95
N THR A 33 -6.53 0.58 -13.25
CA THR A 33 -7.35 -0.21 -14.18
C THR A 33 -6.78 -1.61 -14.38
N ALA A 34 -5.45 -1.77 -14.45
CA ALA A 34 -4.82 -3.08 -14.55
C ALA A 34 -5.06 -3.92 -13.28
N ILE A 35 -4.90 -3.33 -12.09
CA ILE A 35 -5.23 -4.01 -10.82
C ILE A 35 -6.71 -4.43 -10.80
N TYR A 36 -7.61 -3.52 -11.15
CA TYR A 36 -9.05 -3.79 -11.22
C TYR A 36 -9.34 -4.97 -12.18
N ALA A 37 -8.79 -4.93 -13.38
CA ALA A 37 -8.96 -5.99 -14.38
C ALA A 37 -8.38 -7.32 -13.91
N CYS A 38 -7.19 -7.33 -13.31
CA CYS A 38 -6.58 -8.54 -12.76
C CYS A 38 -7.40 -9.15 -11.62
N LEU A 39 -7.92 -8.33 -10.69
CA LEU A 39 -8.75 -8.81 -9.58
C LEU A 39 -10.10 -9.33 -10.07
N MET A 40 -10.73 -8.65 -11.03
CA MET A 40 -11.98 -9.15 -11.65
C MET A 40 -11.74 -10.41 -12.47
N LEU A 41 -10.63 -10.51 -13.20
CA LEU A 41 -10.25 -11.72 -13.92
C LEU A 41 -9.99 -12.87 -12.94
N ALA A 42 -9.32 -12.62 -11.81
CA ALA A 42 -9.13 -13.62 -10.77
C ALA A 42 -10.47 -14.10 -10.19
N ALA A 43 -11.44 -13.21 -9.99
CA ALA A 43 -12.80 -13.59 -9.61
C ALA A 43 -13.44 -14.50 -10.66
N VAL A 44 -13.39 -14.12 -11.95
CA VAL A 44 -13.95 -14.93 -13.04
C VAL A 44 -13.28 -16.30 -13.12
N LEU A 45 -11.95 -16.36 -13.08
CA LEU A 45 -11.20 -17.61 -13.12
C LEU A 45 -11.53 -18.50 -11.92
N LEU A 46 -11.61 -17.93 -10.72
CA LEU A 46 -12.04 -18.66 -9.53
C LEU A 46 -13.46 -19.22 -9.71
N GLY A 47 -14.40 -18.39 -10.20
CA GLY A 47 -15.79 -18.79 -10.39
C GLY A 47 -15.98 -19.86 -11.46
N VAL A 48 -15.16 -19.86 -12.51
CA VAL A 48 -15.24 -20.83 -13.61
C VAL A 48 -14.52 -22.14 -13.26
N PHE A 49 -13.32 -22.07 -12.68
CA PHE A 49 -12.46 -23.25 -12.47
C PHE A 49 -12.63 -23.92 -11.11
N VAL A 50 -13.22 -23.24 -10.13
CA VAL A 50 -13.54 -23.83 -8.82
C VAL A 50 -15.05 -24.06 -8.77
N SER A 51 -15.46 -25.32 -8.89
CA SER A 51 -16.86 -25.76 -8.87
C SER A 51 -17.33 -26.25 -7.50
N ASP A 52 -16.50 -26.09 -6.47
CA ASP A 52 -16.80 -26.56 -5.12
C ASP A 52 -18.04 -25.82 -4.56
N THR A 53 -18.99 -26.57 -3.99
CA THR A 53 -20.24 -26.04 -3.42
C THR A 53 -20.07 -25.51 -2.01
N SER A 54 -18.83 -25.43 -1.52
CA SER A 54 -18.50 -24.86 -0.21
C SER A 54 -18.77 -23.35 -0.17
N ASP A 55 -19.20 -22.84 0.99
CA ASP A 55 -19.44 -21.40 1.26
C ASP A 55 -18.21 -20.51 0.96
N ALA A 56 -17.04 -21.11 0.78
CA ALA A 56 -15.79 -20.44 0.43
C ALA A 56 -15.82 -19.81 -0.98
N ARG A 57 -16.55 -20.40 -1.94
CA ARG A 57 -16.60 -19.92 -3.33
C ARG A 57 -17.26 -18.54 -3.47
N PRO A 58 -18.51 -18.30 -3.02
CA PRO A 58 -19.14 -16.98 -3.10
C PRO A 58 -18.38 -15.92 -2.28
N THR A 59 -17.78 -16.33 -1.16
CA THR A 59 -16.98 -15.46 -0.29
C THR A 59 -15.71 -14.95 -1.00
N GLY A 60 -14.98 -15.86 -1.68
CA GLY A 60 -13.80 -15.49 -2.46
C GLY A 60 -14.14 -14.59 -3.66
N LEU A 61 -15.23 -14.88 -4.36
CA LEU A 61 -15.73 -14.06 -5.48
C LEU A 61 -16.09 -12.64 -5.04
N GLY A 62 -16.86 -12.51 -3.95
CA GLY A 62 -17.21 -11.22 -3.36
C GLY A 62 -15.97 -10.44 -2.91
N PHE A 63 -14.99 -11.10 -2.30
CA PHE A 63 -13.75 -10.45 -1.87
C PHE A 63 -12.97 -9.82 -3.02
N PHE A 64 -12.79 -10.52 -4.14
CA PHE A 64 -12.07 -9.96 -5.29
C PHE A 64 -12.79 -8.76 -5.91
N ALA A 65 -14.12 -8.80 -6.04
CA ALA A 65 -14.91 -7.68 -6.54
C ALA A 65 -14.88 -6.47 -5.60
N LEU A 66 -14.90 -6.72 -4.29
CA LEU A 66 -14.74 -5.69 -3.26
C LEU A 66 -13.36 -5.03 -3.37
N MET A 67 -12.29 -5.83 -3.42
CA MET A 67 -10.92 -5.31 -3.51
C MET A 67 -10.66 -4.55 -4.81
N ALA A 68 -11.25 -4.99 -5.92
CA ALA A 68 -11.20 -4.29 -7.19
C ALA A 68 -11.83 -2.89 -7.07
N ASN A 69 -13.06 -2.82 -6.53
CA ASN A 69 -13.76 -1.56 -6.32
C ASN A 69 -13.07 -0.65 -5.30
N PHE A 70 -12.60 -1.21 -4.18
CA PHE A 70 -11.80 -0.49 -3.19
C PHE A 70 -10.59 0.20 -3.82
N SER A 71 -9.85 -0.53 -4.65
CA SER A 71 -8.62 -0.03 -5.27
C SER A 71 -8.89 1.14 -6.23
N ILE A 72 -9.92 1.03 -7.08
CA ILE A 72 -10.22 2.06 -8.08
C ILE A 72 -10.87 3.30 -7.45
N TRP A 73 -11.77 3.11 -6.48
CA TRP A 73 -12.40 4.23 -5.76
C TRP A 73 -11.42 4.94 -4.84
N GLY A 74 -10.61 4.20 -4.09
CA GLY A 74 -9.60 4.76 -3.19
C GLY A 74 -8.40 5.38 -3.91
N GLY A 75 -8.02 4.85 -5.07
CA GLY A 75 -6.85 5.30 -5.82
C GLY A 75 -7.12 6.37 -6.87
N TRP A 76 -8.32 6.40 -7.45
CA TRP A 76 -8.66 7.25 -8.59
C TRP A 76 -9.91 8.08 -8.36
N PHE A 77 -11.09 7.47 -8.25
CA PHE A 77 -12.36 8.21 -8.33
C PHE A 77 -12.60 9.15 -7.16
N ALA A 78 -12.17 8.81 -5.94
CA ALA A 78 -12.27 9.70 -4.78
C ALA A 78 -11.55 11.06 -5.01
N ARG A 79 -10.60 11.15 -5.95
CA ARG A 79 -9.90 12.41 -6.25
C ARG A 79 -10.71 13.39 -7.09
N VAL A 80 -11.82 12.95 -7.68
CA VAL A 80 -12.79 13.89 -8.25
C VAL A 80 -13.31 14.85 -7.17
N LEU A 81 -13.32 14.44 -5.89
CA LEU A 81 -13.64 15.32 -4.76
C LEU A 81 -12.62 16.46 -4.59
N LEU A 82 -11.35 16.26 -4.95
CA LEU A 82 -10.34 17.34 -4.94
C LEU A 82 -10.60 18.35 -6.06
N LEU A 83 -11.05 17.89 -7.23
CA LEU A 83 -11.49 18.78 -8.31
C LEU A 83 -12.74 19.57 -7.89
N GLN A 84 -13.66 18.94 -7.15
CA GLN A 84 -14.83 19.60 -6.58
C GLN A 84 -14.45 20.65 -5.52
N ALA A 85 -13.49 20.33 -4.65
CA ALA A 85 -12.97 21.27 -3.66
C ALA A 85 -12.31 22.49 -4.32
N ALA A 86 -11.51 22.27 -5.36
CA ALA A 86 -10.86 23.34 -6.12
C ALA A 86 -11.88 24.20 -6.88
N SER A 87 -12.89 23.59 -7.52
CA SER A 87 -13.91 24.33 -8.27
C SER A 87 -14.80 25.19 -7.39
N MET A 88 -15.16 24.71 -6.19
CA MET A 88 -15.92 25.52 -5.21
C MET A 88 -15.14 26.75 -4.75
N ARG A 89 -13.81 26.64 -4.58
CA ARG A 89 -12.97 27.80 -4.19
C ARG A 89 -12.81 28.82 -5.30
N LEU A 90 -12.67 28.33 -6.53
CA LEU A 90 -12.57 29.16 -7.73
C LEU A 90 -13.94 29.67 -8.21
N ARG A 91 -15.02 29.38 -7.48
CA ARG A 91 -16.42 29.75 -7.81
C ARG A 91 -16.79 29.35 -9.25
N MET A 92 -16.44 28.13 -9.65
CA MET A 92 -16.75 27.56 -10.96
C MET A 92 -17.91 26.54 -10.85
N PRO A 93 -19.18 26.99 -10.88
CA PRO A 93 -20.35 26.12 -10.65
C PRO A 93 -20.52 25.03 -11.72
N ASP A 94 -20.12 25.31 -12.97
CA ASP A 94 -20.20 24.33 -14.07
C ASP A 94 -19.33 23.11 -13.82
N MET A 95 -18.22 23.28 -13.10
CA MET A 95 -17.33 22.18 -12.73
C MET A 95 -17.91 21.31 -11.61
N THR A 96 -18.82 21.82 -10.80
CA THR A 96 -19.49 21.02 -9.77
C THR A 96 -20.44 20.01 -10.42
N GLY A 97 -21.21 20.44 -11.43
CA GLY A 97 -22.07 19.54 -12.22
C GLY A 97 -21.30 18.46 -12.98
N THR A 98 -20.12 18.77 -13.53
CA THR A 98 -19.28 17.77 -14.21
C THR A 98 -18.66 16.75 -13.24
N THR A 99 -18.27 17.18 -12.03
CA THR A 99 -17.74 16.25 -11.00
C THR A 99 -18.78 15.25 -10.52
N VAL A 100 -20.02 15.68 -10.27
CA VAL A 100 -21.12 14.79 -9.88
C VAL A 100 -21.41 13.78 -11.00
N ARG A 101 -21.48 14.24 -12.25
CA ARG A 101 -21.68 13.36 -13.42
C ARG A 101 -20.54 12.36 -13.61
N ALA A 102 -19.31 12.78 -13.37
CA ALA A 102 -18.14 11.91 -13.41
C ALA A 102 -18.22 10.79 -12.36
N LEU A 103 -18.58 11.13 -11.12
CA LEU A 103 -18.75 10.16 -10.04
C LEU A 103 -19.94 9.23 -10.27
N SER A 104 -21.06 9.75 -10.78
CA SER A 104 -22.23 8.92 -11.10
C SER A 104 -21.95 7.95 -12.24
N LEU A 105 -21.21 8.39 -13.28
CA LEU A 105 -20.81 7.52 -14.39
C LEU A 105 -19.82 6.45 -13.93
N ALA A 106 -18.88 6.80 -13.06
CA ALA A 106 -17.98 5.82 -12.44
C ALA A 106 -18.76 4.78 -11.63
N ALA A 107 -19.70 5.20 -10.78
CA ALA A 107 -20.55 4.31 -9.99
C ALA A 107 -21.43 3.41 -10.85
N LEU A 108 -22.01 3.96 -11.91
CA LEU A 108 -22.83 3.23 -12.87
C LEU A 108 -22.03 2.16 -13.63
N ILE A 109 -20.71 2.26 -13.71
CA ILE A 109 -19.89 1.24 -14.37
C ILE A 109 -19.36 0.24 -13.33
N THR A 110 -18.73 0.72 -12.26
CA THR A 110 -17.98 -0.18 -11.37
C THR A 110 -18.82 -0.92 -10.35
N ILE A 111 -20.09 -0.55 -10.15
CA ILE A 111 -21.00 -1.27 -9.24
C ILE A 111 -21.79 -2.34 -10.01
N PRO A 112 -22.59 -2.01 -11.03
CA PRO A 112 -23.44 -3.01 -11.68
C PRO A 112 -22.66 -3.98 -12.56
N LEU A 113 -21.56 -3.57 -13.21
CA LEU A 113 -20.80 -4.49 -14.07
C LEU A 113 -20.20 -5.67 -13.26
N PRO A 114 -19.48 -5.45 -12.13
CA PRO A 114 -19.07 -6.55 -11.27
C PRO A 114 -20.24 -7.33 -10.68
N ALA A 115 -21.35 -6.67 -10.32
CA ALA A 115 -22.52 -7.36 -9.79
C ALA A 115 -23.13 -8.32 -10.81
N LEU A 116 -23.21 -7.92 -12.09
CA LEU A 116 -23.66 -8.77 -13.18
C LEU A 116 -22.71 -9.95 -13.40
N VAL A 117 -21.40 -9.71 -13.36
CA VAL A 117 -20.39 -10.78 -13.46
C VAL A 117 -20.54 -11.79 -12.32
N LEU A 118 -20.67 -11.32 -11.07
CA LEU A 118 -20.85 -12.17 -9.89
C LEU A 118 -22.18 -12.95 -9.96
N SER A 119 -23.26 -12.30 -10.37
CA SER A 119 -24.58 -12.94 -10.54
C SER A 119 -24.51 -14.03 -11.63
N GLY A 120 -23.81 -13.77 -12.73
CA GLY A 120 -23.57 -14.75 -13.80
C GLY A 120 -22.71 -15.94 -13.35
N LEU A 121 -21.90 -15.78 -12.31
CA LEU A 121 -21.12 -16.86 -11.68
C LEU A 121 -21.91 -17.63 -10.61
N GLY A 122 -23.18 -17.28 -10.38
CA GLY A 122 -24.07 -17.94 -9.43
C GLY A 122 -24.00 -17.39 -7.99
N VAL A 123 -23.47 -16.18 -7.80
CA VAL A 123 -23.45 -15.52 -6.47
C VAL A 123 -24.80 -14.87 -6.19
N GLU A 124 -25.30 -15.02 -4.97
CA GLU A 124 -26.56 -14.41 -4.54
C GLU A 124 -26.56 -12.87 -4.69
N ALA A 125 -27.70 -12.32 -5.11
CA ALA A 125 -27.91 -10.89 -5.31
C ALA A 125 -27.37 -9.97 -4.19
N PRO A 126 -27.58 -10.25 -2.88
CA PRO A 126 -27.05 -9.40 -1.80
C PRO A 126 -25.52 -9.32 -1.81
N VAL A 127 -24.83 -10.42 -2.08
CA VAL A 127 -23.35 -10.45 -2.14
C VAL A 127 -22.86 -9.85 -3.46
N ALA A 128 -23.53 -10.17 -4.57
CA ALA A 128 -23.17 -9.66 -5.89
C ALA A 128 -23.23 -8.12 -5.99
N ILE A 129 -24.23 -7.50 -5.36
CA ILE A 129 -24.37 -6.03 -5.32
C ILE A 129 -23.59 -5.44 -4.13
N GLY A 130 -23.66 -6.09 -2.97
CA GLY A 130 -23.09 -5.60 -1.73
C GLY A 130 -21.57 -5.50 -1.77
N ALA A 131 -20.87 -6.48 -2.34
CA ALA A 131 -19.41 -6.47 -2.37
C ALA A 131 -18.81 -5.31 -3.20
N PRO A 132 -19.23 -5.05 -4.45
CA PRO A 132 -18.79 -3.88 -5.21
C PRO A 132 -19.13 -2.55 -4.52
N LEU A 133 -20.33 -2.43 -3.95
CA LEU A 133 -20.78 -1.21 -3.27
C LEU A 133 -19.96 -0.93 -2.00
N LEU A 134 -19.76 -1.96 -1.16
CA LEU A 134 -18.92 -1.87 0.03
C LEU A 134 -17.48 -1.53 -0.34
N GLY A 135 -16.95 -2.12 -1.41
CA GLY A 135 -15.63 -1.77 -1.94
C GLY A 135 -15.53 -0.29 -2.32
N ALA A 136 -16.52 0.24 -3.04
CA ALA A 136 -16.55 1.65 -3.42
C ALA A 136 -16.60 2.58 -2.19
N LEU A 137 -17.50 2.30 -1.23
CA LEU A 137 -17.64 3.08 0.00
C LEU A 137 -16.38 3.02 0.86
N ALA A 138 -15.80 1.83 1.05
CA ALA A 138 -14.55 1.65 1.78
C ALA A 138 -13.38 2.37 1.10
N GLY A 139 -13.32 2.38 -0.23
CA GLY A 139 -12.31 3.13 -0.98
C GLY A 139 -12.43 4.64 -0.81
N ILE A 140 -13.66 5.18 -0.83
CA ILE A 140 -13.91 6.60 -0.55
C ILE A 140 -13.50 6.93 0.88
N LEU A 141 -13.95 6.11 1.85
CA LEU A 141 -13.66 6.29 3.26
C LEU A 141 -12.15 6.28 3.53
N PHE A 142 -11.42 5.32 2.95
CA PHE A 142 -9.96 5.24 3.00
C PHE A 142 -9.29 6.52 2.50
N SER A 143 -9.82 7.14 1.44
CA SER A 143 -9.23 8.34 0.84
C SER A 143 -9.42 9.60 1.69
N VAL A 144 -10.55 9.70 2.38
CA VAL A 144 -10.92 10.87 3.20
C VAL A 144 -10.43 10.78 4.65
N MET A 145 -10.06 9.58 5.11
CA MET A 145 -9.57 9.39 6.47
C MET A 145 -8.09 9.79 6.64
N PRO A 146 -7.68 10.21 7.84
CA PRO A 146 -6.27 10.38 8.19
C PRO A 146 -5.49 9.07 8.04
N TRP A 147 -4.20 9.16 7.71
CA TRP A 147 -3.35 7.99 7.43
C TRP A 147 -3.46 6.83 8.44
N PRO A 148 -3.39 7.04 9.78
CA PRO A 148 -3.52 5.94 10.73
C PRO A 148 -4.88 5.24 10.68
N ALA A 149 -5.96 6.00 10.51
CA ALA A 149 -7.31 5.47 10.41
C ALA A 149 -7.54 4.78 9.05
N ALA A 150 -6.96 5.31 7.98
CA ALA A 150 -6.94 4.66 6.67
C ALA A 150 -6.16 3.34 6.69
N CYS A 151 -5.05 3.26 7.42
CA CYS A 151 -4.34 1.99 7.65
C CYS A 151 -5.20 0.98 8.43
N ALA A 152 -5.96 1.43 9.43
CA ALA A 152 -6.92 0.57 10.12
C ALA A 152 -8.04 0.09 9.19
N LEU A 153 -8.52 0.95 8.27
CA LEU A 153 -9.50 0.59 7.24
C LEU A 153 -8.98 -0.46 6.24
N LEU A 154 -7.67 -0.56 6.01
CA LEU A 154 -7.10 -1.61 5.15
C LEU A 154 -7.23 -3.02 5.74
N ALA A 155 -7.47 -3.14 7.05
CA ALA A 155 -7.80 -4.40 7.70
C ALA A 155 -9.28 -4.79 7.48
N LEU A 156 -10.13 -3.83 7.10
CA LEU A 156 -11.58 -3.97 7.01
C LEU A 156 -12.04 -4.93 5.91
N PRO A 157 -11.43 -5.02 4.70
CA PRO A 157 -11.75 -6.05 3.71
C PRO A 157 -11.60 -7.49 4.22
N GLY A 158 -10.68 -7.74 5.16
CA GLY A 158 -10.57 -9.02 5.86
C GLY A 158 -11.73 -9.26 6.83
N LEU A 159 -12.35 -8.20 7.35
CA LEU A 159 -13.58 -8.26 8.15
C LEU A 159 -14.84 -8.42 7.28
N VAL A 160 -14.84 -7.94 6.03
CA VAL A 160 -16.02 -7.98 5.12
C VAL A 160 -16.36 -9.39 4.65
N GLN A 161 -15.41 -10.33 4.59
CA GLN A 161 -15.70 -11.71 4.22
C GLN A 161 -16.69 -12.43 5.17
N MET A 162 -16.97 -11.89 6.35
CA MET A 162 -18.01 -12.41 7.26
C MET A 162 -19.22 -11.49 7.44
N LEU A 163 -19.28 -10.33 6.76
CA LEU A 163 -20.49 -9.50 6.82
C LEU A 163 -21.72 -10.20 6.23
N PRO A 164 -21.67 -10.97 5.13
CA PRO A 164 -22.89 -11.63 4.62
C PRO A 164 -23.54 -12.59 5.63
N PHE A 165 -22.74 -13.38 6.34
CA PHE A 165 -23.21 -14.40 7.29
C PHE A 165 -23.61 -13.84 8.66
N ARG A 166 -23.17 -12.63 9.02
CA ARG A 166 -23.49 -11.99 10.32
C ARG A 166 -24.43 -10.79 10.19
N ILE A 167 -24.51 -10.12 9.03
CA ILE A 167 -25.54 -9.09 8.77
C ILE A 167 -26.93 -9.73 8.83
N SER A 168 -27.09 -10.94 8.31
CA SER A 168 -28.36 -11.70 8.40
C SER A 168 -28.80 -11.94 9.84
N ASP A 169 -27.84 -12.13 10.75
CA ASP A 169 -28.08 -12.38 12.18
C ASP A 169 -28.11 -11.09 13.02
N MET A 170 -27.58 -9.99 12.49
CA MET A 170 -27.64 -8.68 13.12
C MET A 170 -29.03 -8.10 12.92
N GLY A 171 -29.73 -7.83 14.04
CA GLY A 171 -30.98 -7.08 13.98
C GLY A 171 -30.81 -5.73 13.24
N ALA A 172 -31.92 -5.19 12.73
CA ALA A 172 -31.91 -3.96 11.93
C ALA A 172 -31.22 -2.77 12.62
N VAL A 173 -31.28 -2.70 13.96
CA VAL A 173 -30.74 -1.59 14.76
C VAL A 173 -29.20 -1.51 14.68
N PRO A 174 -28.42 -2.57 15.00
CA PRO A 174 -26.97 -2.57 14.78
C PRO A 174 -26.53 -2.17 13.36
N ILE A 175 -27.25 -2.63 12.33
CA ILE A 175 -26.93 -2.33 10.92
C ILE A 175 -27.12 -0.84 10.63
N VAL A 176 -28.25 -0.27 11.08
CA VAL A 176 -28.54 1.17 10.94
C VAL A 176 -27.52 2.02 11.70
N VAL A 177 -27.13 1.61 12.92
CA VAL A 177 -26.11 2.32 13.71
C VAL A 177 -24.73 2.27 13.02
N ALA A 178 -24.31 1.10 12.55
CA ALA A 178 -23.02 0.96 11.85
C ALA A 178 -23.00 1.74 10.53
N SER A 179 -24.08 1.66 9.75
CA SER A 179 -24.21 2.38 8.48
C SER A 179 -24.27 3.90 8.68
N SER A 180 -25.02 4.38 9.68
CA SER A 180 -25.05 5.80 10.01
C SER A 180 -23.71 6.33 10.51
N ALA A 181 -22.97 5.55 11.32
CA ALA A 181 -21.62 5.90 11.74
C ALA A 181 -20.64 6.00 10.56
N VAL A 182 -20.67 5.03 9.62
CA VAL A 182 -19.84 5.05 8.41
C VAL A 182 -20.19 6.26 7.53
N LEU A 183 -21.47 6.54 7.33
CA LEU A 183 -21.92 7.70 6.56
C LEU A 183 -21.51 9.03 7.22
N ALA A 184 -21.64 9.13 8.55
CA ALA A 184 -21.21 10.30 9.31
C ALA A 184 -19.70 10.52 9.19
N LEU A 185 -18.90 9.46 9.33
CA LEU A 185 -17.43 9.51 9.15
C LEU A 185 -17.06 9.93 7.73
N MET A 186 -17.74 9.38 6.71
CA MET A 186 -17.53 9.75 5.32
C MET A 186 -17.89 11.22 5.08
N TYR A 187 -19.03 11.70 5.59
CA TYR A 187 -19.44 13.10 5.48
C TYR A 187 -18.43 14.05 6.13
N VAL A 188 -17.99 13.74 7.36
CA VAL A 188 -16.97 14.53 8.07
C VAL A 188 -15.65 14.54 7.29
N GLY A 189 -15.20 13.39 6.80
CA GLY A 189 -13.98 13.27 6.00
C GLY A 189 -14.03 14.07 4.69
N VAL A 190 -15.13 13.94 3.93
CA VAL A 190 -15.35 14.71 2.69
C VAL A 190 -15.37 16.21 3.00
N ARG A 191 -16.08 16.63 4.05
CA ARG A 191 -16.15 18.03 4.47
C ARG A 191 -14.78 18.57 4.87
N MET A 192 -13.97 17.77 5.56
CA MET A 192 -12.60 18.13 5.93
C MET A 192 -11.73 18.36 4.69
N VAL A 193 -11.76 17.43 3.73
CA VAL A 193 -11.04 17.55 2.46
C VAL A 193 -11.44 18.81 1.71
N VAL A 194 -12.75 19.01 1.53
CA VAL A 194 -13.29 20.15 0.77
C VAL A 194 -12.89 21.49 1.41
N ARG A 195 -12.94 21.59 2.73
CA ARG A 195 -12.65 22.82 3.48
C ARG A 195 -11.16 23.11 3.68
N THR A 196 -10.27 22.14 3.49
CA THR A 196 -8.83 22.30 3.79
C THR A 196 -8.13 23.20 2.76
N GLY A 197 -8.07 24.51 3.06
CA GLY A 197 -7.48 25.58 2.26
C GLY A 197 -6.07 25.27 1.76
N ASP A 198 -5.18 24.99 2.71
CA ASP A 198 -3.79 24.64 2.47
C ASP A 198 -3.51 23.27 3.12
N PRO A 199 -3.25 22.22 2.33
CA PRO A 199 -2.89 20.92 2.87
C PRO A 199 -1.60 20.98 3.69
N ALA A 200 -0.69 21.93 3.43
CA ALA A 200 0.57 22.05 4.18
C ALA A 200 0.36 22.48 5.64
N GLY A 201 -0.72 23.20 5.94
CA GLY A 201 -1.08 23.63 7.30
C GLY A 201 -1.70 22.54 8.18
N VAL A 202 -2.09 21.39 7.62
CA VAL A 202 -2.66 20.27 8.40
C VAL A 202 -1.54 19.34 8.88
N PRO A 203 -1.43 19.04 10.20
CA PRO A 203 -0.49 18.05 10.71
C PRO A 203 -0.61 16.73 9.97
N THR A 204 0.52 16.12 9.61
CA THR A 204 0.57 14.89 8.78
C THR A 204 -0.34 13.79 9.33
N TRP A 205 -0.25 13.46 10.61
CA TRP A 205 -1.08 12.40 11.21
C TRP A 205 -2.60 12.65 11.15
N ARG A 206 -3.05 13.90 10.99
CA ARG A 206 -4.46 14.28 10.79
C ARG A 206 -4.83 14.46 9.32
N ARG A 207 -3.85 14.46 8.42
CA ARG A 207 -4.03 14.77 7.01
C ARG A 207 -4.72 13.59 6.31
N PRO A 208 -5.86 13.81 5.63
CA PRO A 208 -6.49 12.81 4.77
C PRO A 208 -5.51 12.21 3.75
N VAL A 209 -5.61 10.91 3.48
CA VAL A 209 -4.71 10.21 2.52
C VAL A 209 -4.66 10.91 1.17
N MET A 210 -5.80 11.41 0.66
CA MET A 210 -5.84 12.09 -0.63
C MET A 210 -5.08 13.43 -0.67
N LEU A 211 -4.82 14.06 0.47
CA LEU A 211 -4.10 15.33 0.56
C LEU A 211 -2.57 15.15 0.70
N TYR A 212 -2.08 13.91 0.85
CA TYR A 212 -0.64 13.61 0.91
C TYR A 212 0.07 13.72 -0.44
N ALA A 213 -0.61 13.49 -1.57
CA ALA A 213 -0.12 13.93 -2.88
C ALA A 213 -1.31 14.30 -3.78
N PRO A 214 -1.46 15.60 -4.09
CA PRO A 214 -2.54 16.07 -4.92
C PRO A 214 -2.54 15.50 -6.35
N SER A 215 -1.41 15.00 -6.87
CA SER A 215 -1.31 14.46 -8.24
C SER A 215 -1.16 12.95 -8.34
N GLY A 216 -1.14 12.20 -7.22
CA GLY A 216 -0.91 10.75 -7.24
C GLY A 216 -1.18 10.04 -5.93
N MET A 217 -1.16 8.70 -5.87
CA MET A 217 -1.06 8.02 -4.56
C MET A 217 0.37 8.28 -4.05
N ALA A 218 0.55 9.37 -3.31
CA ALA A 218 1.83 9.91 -2.80
C ALA A 218 2.74 8.85 -2.20
N ALA A 219 2.10 7.99 -1.41
CA ALA A 219 2.79 7.03 -0.60
C ALA A 219 3.49 5.96 -1.45
N TRP A 220 3.11 5.80 -2.72
CA TRP A 220 3.51 4.63 -3.51
C TRP A 220 4.02 4.93 -4.93
N THR A 221 3.58 6.01 -5.59
CA THR A 221 3.77 6.13 -7.06
C THR A 221 4.15 7.50 -7.62
N GLN A 222 4.66 8.47 -6.86
CA GLN A 222 5.19 9.70 -7.48
C GLN A 222 6.67 9.57 -7.87
N PRO A 223 7.00 9.71 -9.18
CA PRO A 223 8.36 9.68 -9.70
C PRO A 223 9.09 11.03 -9.63
N ASP A 224 8.38 12.14 -9.38
CA ASP A 224 8.99 13.47 -9.27
C ASP A 224 9.06 13.90 -7.80
N GLY A 225 10.23 13.69 -7.18
CA GLY A 225 10.55 14.14 -5.82
C GLY A 225 10.60 15.65 -5.62
N ARG A 226 10.08 16.45 -6.58
CA ARG A 226 10.10 17.92 -6.58
C ARG A 226 8.93 18.56 -5.83
N ALA A 227 7.91 17.77 -5.46
CA ALA A 227 6.68 18.28 -4.83
C ALA A 227 6.41 17.70 -3.42
N THR A 228 7.38 17.06 -2.78
CA THR A 228 7.24 16.67 -1.37
C THR A 228 7.47 17.91 -0.51
N PRO A 229 6.50 18.32 0.34
CA PRO A 229 6.69 19.43 1.26
C PRO A 229 7.89 19.16 2.19
N ASP A 230 8.51 20.23 2.66
CA ASP A 230 9.72 20.17 3.49
C ASP A 230 9.59 19.13 4.62
N ALA A 231 10.51 18.17 4.59
CA ALA A 231 10.56 17.05 5.53
C ALA A 231 10.78 17.49 6.99
N SER A 232 11.08 18.76 7.24
CA SER A 232 11.22 19.35 8.57
C SER A 232 9.88 19.50 9.29
N ARG A 233 8.79 19.81 8.58
CA ARG A 233 7.43 19.94 9.16
C ARG A 233 6.65 18.62 9.22
N GLU A 234 7.15 17.57 8.57
CA GLU A 234 6.50 16.25 8.55
C GLU A 234 6.69 15.43 9.86
N ARG A 235 7.54 15.89 10.78
CA ARG A 235 8.23 15.03 11.78
C ARG A 235 8.01 15.43 13.25
N GLU A 236 6.83 15.88 13.62
CA GLU A 236 6.47 16.05 15.04
C GLU A 236 5.69 14.82 15.55
N GLY A 237 6.37 13.96 16.34
CA GLY A 237 5.72 12.86 17.08
C GLY A 237 6.64 11.67 17.36
N TRP A 238 6.42 10.99 18.51
CA TRP A 238 7.17 9.80 18.95
C TRP A 238 7.00 8.56 18.04
N LEU A 239 5.99 8.57 17.16
CA LEU A 239 5.71 7.53 16.17
C LEU A 239 6.58 7.64 14.91
N PHE A 240 7.23 8.77 14.68
CA PHE A 240 8.06 9.01 13.51
C PHE A 240 9.50 9.24 13.93
N ALA A 241 10.46 8.59 13.26
CA ALA A 241 11.85 8.75 13.62
C ALA A 241 12.33 10.16 13.24
N MET A 242 12.84 10.89 14.22
CA MET A 242 13.36 12.23 14.05
C MET A 242 14.72 12.18 13.33
N PRO A 243 15.09 13.20 12.54
CA PRO A 243 16.48 13.38 12.16
C PRO A 243 17.28 13.54 13.45
N ARG A 244 18.34 12.74 13.61
CA ARG A 244 19.20 12.73 14.79
C ARG A 244 19.90 14.10 14.90
N PRO A 245 19.53 15.01 15.84
CA PRO A 245 20.03 16.38 15.78
C PRO A 245 21.44 16.53 16.38
N ALA A 246 21.83 15.62 17.28
CA ALA A 246 23.07 15.75 18.02
C ALA A 246 24.15 14.84 17.41
N HIS A 247 25.24 15.45 16.93
CA HIS A 247 26.49 14.80 16.47
C HIS A 247 26.50 14.20 15.05
N ALA A 248 25.61 14.60 14.15
CA ALA A 248 25.80 14.29 12.73
C ALA A 248 27.02 15.09 12.22
N GLY A 249 28.12 14.39 11.92
CA GLY A 249 29.39 15.02 11.58
C GLY A 249 30.48 13.99 11.27
N PRO A 250 31.71 14.45 10.99
CA PRO A 250 32.78 13.60 10.46
C PRO A 250 33.24 12.47 11.40
N HIS A 251 33.02 12.62 12.70
CA HIS A 251 33.34 11.62 13.72
C HIS A 251 32.25 10.56 13.90
N ALA A 252 31.08 10.72 13.25
CA ALA A 252 29.94 9.80 13.35
C ALA A 252 29.23 9.65 11.98
N PRO A 253 29.89 9.04 10.98
CA PRO A 253 29.34 8.87 9.63
C PRO A 253 27.99 8.12 9.60
N GLY A 254 27.79 7.19 10.54
CA GLY A 254 26.49 6.52 10.71
C GLY A 254 25.36 7.46 11.12
N ALA A 255 25.65 8.49 11.94
CA ALA A 255 24.66 9.49 12.34
C ALA A 255 24.30 10.41 11.17
N ALA A 256 25.27 10.78 10.31
CA ALA A 256 25.02 11.51 9.07
C ALA A 256 24.14 10.71 8.10
N ILE A 257 24.41 9.41 7.94
CA ILE A 257 23.56 8.50 7.16
C ILE A 257 22.16 8.39 7.76
N ASP A 258 22.04 8.30 9.09
CA ASP A 258 20.75 8.24 9.77
C ASP A 258 19.93 9.54 9.61
N THR A 259 20.57 10.71 9.58
CA THR A 259 19.90 12.00 9.32
C THR A 259 19.38 12.10 7.88
N LEU A 260 20.12 11.55 6.92
CA LEU A 260 19.69 11.49 5.51
C LEU A 260 18.54 10.52 5.30
N LEU A 261 18.58 9.39 6.01
CA LEU A 261 17.51 8.39 6.00
C LEU A 261 16.33 8.75 6.91
N ALA A 262 16.28 9.96 7.50
CA ALA A 262 15.30 10.37 8.49
C ALA A 262 13.82 10.29 8.01
N GLY A 263 12.89 10.06 8.95
CA GLY A 263 11.47 9.74 8.72
C GLY A 263 11.08 8.40 9.37
N VAL A 264 10.08 7.66 8.87
CA VAL A 264 9.62 6.35 9.45
C VAL A 264 10.76 5.33 9.70
N MET A 265 11.87 5.44 8.95
CA MET A 265 13.02 4.56 9.10
C MET A 265 14.23 5.22 9.77
N GLY A 266 14.16 6.50 10.14
CA GLY A 266 15.28 7.26 10.69
C GLY A 266 15.72 6.82 12.08
N TYR A 267 16.54 7.62 12.74
CA TYR A 267 16.92 7.36 14.12
C TYR A 267 15.71 7.50 15.06
N VAL A 268 15.37 6.42 15.75
CA VAL A 268 14.44 6.46 16.89
C VAL A 268 15.29 6.54 18.16
N SER A 269 15.01 7.52 19.03
CA SER A 269 15.69 7.62 20.31
C SER A 269 15.50 6.31 21.09
N ARG A 270 16.47 5.89 21.93
CA ARG A 270 16.33 4.64 22.70
C ARG A 270 15.06 4.65 23.56
N ARG A 271 14.68 5.81 24.09
CA ARG A 271 13.45 6.00 24.88
C ARG A 271 12.19 5.81 24.03
N ASP A 272 12.15 6.39 22.84
CA ASP A 272 10.99 6.25 21.94
C ASP A 272 10.91 4.86 21.31
N ALA A 273 12.06 4.22 21.05
CA ALA A 273 12.12 2.84 20.58
C ALA A 273 11.55 1.91 21.65
N VAL A 274 11.93 2.09 22.92
CA VAL A 274 11.32 1.36 24.04
C VAL A 274 9.82 1.60 24.10
N ARG A 275 9.35 2.85 23.96
CA ARG A 275 7.90 3.15 23.93
C ARG A 275 7.18 2.46 22.77
N GLN A 276 7.76 2.45 21.57
CA GLN A 276 7.21 1.76 20.40
C GLN A 276 7.15 0.24 20.62
N TRP A 277 8.21 -0.35 21.17
CA TRP A 277 8.24 -1.78 21.51
C TRP A 277 7.25 -2.13 22.61
N VAL A 278 7.13 -1.31 23.66
CA VAL A 278 6.15 -1.50 24.73
C VAL A 278 4.73 -1.40 24.17
N ALA A 279 4.44 -0.41 23.32
CA ALA A 279 3.13 -0.28 22.68
C ALA A 279 2.81 -1.48 21.77
N LEU A 280 3.81 -1.98 21.03
CA LEU A 280 3.66 -3.15 20.17
C LEU A 280 3.46 -4.44 20.99
N LEU A 281 4.20 -4.62 22.09
CA LEU A 281 4.03 -5.74 23.02
C LEU A 281 2.68 -5.67 23.72
N LEU A 282 2.22 -4.48 24.11
CA LEU A 282 0.92 -4.29 24.73
C LEU A 282 -0.21 -4.57 23.74
N ALA A 283 -0.07 -4.13 22.47
CA ALA A 283 -0.99 -4.50 21.41
C ALA A 283 -1.00 -6.02 21.17
N ALA A 284 0.16 -6.66 21.13
CA ALA A 284 0.27 -8.12 21.00
C ALA A 284 -0.34 -8.85 22.20
N ALA A 285 -0.18 -8.34 23.42
CA ALA A 285 -0.76 -8.90 24.64
C ALA A 285 -2.28 -8.74 24.65
N VAL A 286 -2.82 -7.57 24.28
CA VAL A 286 -4.27 -7.37 24.11
C VAL A 286 -4.81 -8.35 23.07
N ILE A 287 -4.09 -8.53 21.95
CA ILE A 287 -4.46 -9.51 20.94
C ILE A 287 -4.37 -10.95 21.51
N ALA A 288 -3.40 -11.27 22.36
CA ALA A 288 -3.28 -12.62 22.92
C ALA A 288 -4.35 -12.94 23.98
N VAL A 289 -4.82 -11.94 24.73
CA VAL A 289 -5.78 -12.08 25.83
C VAL A 289 -7.22 -12.13 25.34
N VAL A 290 -7.54 -11.44 24.25
CA VAL A 290 -8.86 -11.60 23.61
C VAL A 290 -8.96 -13.05 23.10
N PRO A 291 -10.01 -13.80 23.45
CA PRO A 291 -10.14 -15.21 23.10
C PRO A 291 -10.39 -15.39 21.60
N PHE A 292 -9.34 -15.26 20.78
CA PHE A 292 -9.38 -15.52 19.34
C PHE A 292 -9.38 -17.02 18.99
N ARG A 293 -9.40 -17.89 20.00
CA ARG A 293 -9.56 -19.34 19.81
C ARG A 293 -11.04 -19.63 19.56
N GLY A 294 -11.38 -19.84 18.29
CA GLY A 294 -12.70 -20.34 17.86
C GLY A 294 -13.70 -19.26 17.45
N ASP A 295 -13.90 -18.22 18.25
CA ASP A 295 -15.11 -17.39 18.11
C ASP A 295 -14.95 -16.12 17.27
N THR A 296 -13.72 -15.71 16.94
CA THR A 296 -13.44 -14.47 16.18
C THR A 296 -12.35 -14.66 15.10
N PRO A 297 -12.55 -15.54 14.10
CA PRO A 297 -11.61 -15.71 12.97
C PRO A 297 -11.40 -14.40 12.18
N LEU A 298 -12.41 -13.52 12.21
CA LEU A 298 -12.48 -12.20 11.59
C LEU A 298 -11.26 -11.29 11.84
N ILE A 299 -10.93 -11.05 13.10
CA ILE A 299 -9.81 -10.15 13.47
C ILE A 299 -8.47 -10.81 13.13
N ARG A 300 -8.39 -12.15 13.21
CA ARG A 300 -7.20 -12.92 12.90
C ARG A 300 -6.85 -12.83 11.41
N ASP A 301 -7.84 -12.95 10.53
CA ASP A 301 -7.67 -12.83 9.08
C ASP A 301 -7.34 -11.41 8.64
N ALA A 302 -8.00 -10.41 9.23
CA ALA A 302 -7.67 -9.01 9.00
C ALA A 302 -6.23 -8.65 9.46
N LEU A 303 -5.81 -9.15 10.62
CA LEU A 303 -4.44 -8.97 11.10
C LEU A 303 -3.41 -9.67 10.20
N MET A 304 -3.75 -10.87 9.67
CA MET A 304 -2.87 -11.59 8.75
C MET A 304 -2.75 -10.87 7.42
N VAL A 305 -3.85 -10.44 6.80
CA VAL A 305 -3.84 -9.63 5.58
C VAL A 305 -3.06 -8.33 5.79
N GLY A 306 -3.31 -7.62 6.90
CA GLY A 306 -2.61 -6.39 7.26
C GLY A 306 -1.11 -6.59 7.45
N ALA A 307 -0.71 -7.65 8.17
CA ALA A 307 0.70 -8.01 8.38
C ALA A 307 1.39 -8.32 7.05
N SER A 308 0.73 -9.05 6.16
CA SER A 308 1.26 -9.44 4.84
C SER A 308 1.42 -8.26 3.90
N ILE A 309 0.42 -7.36 3.85
CA ILE A 309 0.53 -6.10 3.11
C ILE A 309 1.67 -5.26 3.68
N GLY A 310 1.78 -5.17 5.01
CA GLY A 310 2.87 -4.49 5.70
C GLY A 310 4.25 -5.05 5.36
N LEU A 311 4.36 -6.38 5.26
CA LEU A 311 5.59 -7.10 4.92
C LEU A 311 6.02 -6.80 3.47
N LEU A 312 5.09 -6.94 2.52
CA LEU A 312 5.33 -6.62 1.11
C LEU A 312 5.66 -5.13 0.89
N ALA A 313 5.01 -4.26 1.66
CA ALA A 313 5.23 -2.82 1.60
C ALA A 313 6.56 -2.37 2.23
N GLY A 314 7.04 -3.04 3.28
CA GLY A 314 8.19 -2.59 4.06
C GLY A 314 9.46 -2.44 3.22
N GLY A 315 9.76 -3.43 2.38
CA GLY A 315 10.92 -3.37 1.48
C GLY A 315 10.77 -2.38 0.33
N TRP A 316 9.57 -2.32 -0.26
CA TRP A 316 9.25 -1.37 -1.34
C TRP A 316 9.40 0.08 -0.86
N THR A 317 8.86 0.40 0.31
CA THR A 317 8.92 1.75 0.89
C THR A 317 10.35 2.17 1.22
N LEU A 318 11.18 1.25 1.71
CA LEU A 318 12.60 1.49 1.95
C LEU A 318 13.33 1.80 0.64
N ALA A 319 13.14 0.97 -0.40
CA ALA A 319 13.78 1.16 -1.70
C ALA A 319 13.35 2.45 -2.40
N MET A 320 12.05 2.78 -2.38
CA MET A 320 11.51 4.02 -2.94
C MET A 320 12.09 5.26 -2.25
N ARG A 321 12.35 5.19 -0.94
CA ARG A 321 13.00 6.29 -0.22
C ARG A 321 14.46 6.46 -0.65
N LEU A 322 15.21 5.37 -0.80
CA LEU A 322 16.59 5.41 -1.31
C LEU A 322 16.62 6.02 -2.72
N GLU A 323 15.69 5.64 -3.59
CA GLU A 323 15.57 6.22 -4.93
C GLU A 323 15.26 7.73 -4.87
N ARG A 324 14.30 8.14 -4.03
CA ARG A 324 13.94 9.56 -3.88
C ARG A 324 15.10 10.39 -3.34
N GLN A 325 15.84 9.89 -2.35
CA GLN A 325 17.01 10.60 -1.82
C GLN A 325 18.08 10.79 -2.89
N ARG A 326 18.34 9.76 -3.70
CA ARG A 326 19.26 9.85 -4.83
C ARG A 326 18.82 10.85 -5.90
N GLN A 327 17.52 11.03 -6.11
CA GLN A 327 16.95 11.89 -7.16
C GLN A 327 16.69 13.35 -6.72
N ARG A 328 16.98 13.72 -5.47
CA ARG A 328 16.80 15.11 -5.03
C ARG A 328 17.73 16.04 -5.84
N PRO A 329 17.23 17.17 -6.37
CA PRO A 329 18.04 18.09 -7.17
C PRO A 329 19.14 18.79 -6.36
N SER A 330 18.97 18.87 -5.03
CA SER A 330 19.98 19.24 -4.04
C SER A 330 20.63 18.00 -3.43
N ALA A 331 20.80 16.91 -4.20
CA ALA A 331 21.25 15.64 -3.66
C ALA A 331 22.58 15.83 -2.97
N GLU A 332 22.50 15.81 -1.65
CA GLU A 332 23.62 15.76 -0.72
C GLU A 332 24.48 14.51 -0.96
N VAL A 333 24.20 13.61 -1.93
CA VAL A 333 24.99 12.38 -2.19
C VAL A 333 26.42 12.69 -2.67
N PRO A 334 26.64 13.54 -3.69
CA PRO A 334 27.95 14.11 -3.96
C PRO A 334 28.50 14.96 -2.79
N GLU A 335 27.65 15.71 -2.07
CA GLU A 335 28.09 16.54 -0.92
C GLU A 335 28.45 15.70 0.32
N LEU A 336 27.98 14.47 0.40
CA LEU A 336 28.26 13.48 1.44
C LEU A 336 29.58 12.80 1.23
N ALA A 337 30.00 12.65 -0.03
CA ALA A 337 31.36 12.29 -0.36
C ALA A 337 32.35 13.41 0.05
N LEU A 338 31.87 14.65 0.24
CA LEU A 338 32.65 15.76 0.80
C LEU A 338 32.63 15.80 2.34
N LEU A 339 31.78 15.03 3.02
CA LEU A 339 31.84 14.95 4.48
C LEU A 339 33.07 14.14 4.91
N PRO A 340 33.92 14.69 5.80
CA PRO A 340 35.10 13.98 6.27
C PRO A 340 34.66 12.67 6.96
N GLY A 341 35.35 11.55 6.70
CA GLY A 341 35.09 10.27 7.37
C GLY A 341 34.12 9.29 6.67
N LEU A 342 33.49 9.64 5.54
CA LEU A 342 32.68 8.71 4.73
C LEU A 342 33.46 8.00 3.59
N GLY A 343 34.68 8.45 3.33
CA GLY A 343 35.58 7.85 2.34
C GLY A 343 35.16 8.12 0.89
N ALA A 344 35.78 7.40 -0.05
CA ALA A 344 35.47 7.54 -1.47
C ALA A 344 34.00 7.17 -1.77
N PRO A 345 33.38 7.72 -2.83
CA PRO A 345 32.00 7.41 -3.23
C PRO A 345 31.58 5.92 -3.20
N PRO A 346 32.41 4.94 -3.63
CA PRO A 346 32.03 3.52 -3.54
C PRO A 346 31.95 2.99 -2.09
N GLN A 347 32.77 3.53 -1.19
CA GLN A 347 32.74 3.17 0.24
C GLN A 347 31.44 3.69 0.87
N MET A 348 31.06 4.94 0.60
CA MET A 348 29.80 5.53 1.05
C MET A 348 28.58 4.72 0.58
N ILE A 349 28.51 4.33 -0.70
CA ILE A 349 27.41 3.50 -1.22
C ILE A 349 27.34 2.16 -0.48
N SER A 350 28.49 1.55 -0.19
CA SER A 350 28.55 0.28 0.54
C SER A 350 28.07 0.40 1.99
N VAL A 351 28.41 1.49 2.68
CA VAL A 351 27.97 1.78 4.06
C VAL A 351 26.47 2.09 4.07
N LEU A 352 25.97 2.87 3.10
CA LEU A 352 24.55 3.16 2.93
C LEU A 352 23.75 1.89 2.66
N LEU A 353 24.23 1.03 1.76
CA LEU A 353 23.62 -0.27 1.47
C LEU A 353 23.65 -1.17 2.71
N HIS A 354 24.75 -1.22 3.45
CA HIS A 354 24.85 -2.01 4.67
C HIS A 354 23.84 -1.53 5.74
N SER A 355 23.71 -0.21 5.94
CA SER A 355 22.72 0.39 6.84
C SER A 355 21.29 0.06 6.41
N ALA A 356 20.99 0.21 5.12
CA ALA A 356 19.68 -0.15 4.55
C ALA A 356 19.37 -1.64 4.71
N MET A 357 20.34 -2.53 4.43
CA MET A 357 20.19 -3.98 4.59
C MET A 357 20.00 -4.37 6.05
N ARG A 358 20.75 -3.77 6.97
CA ARG A 358 20.56 -3.99 8.41
C ARG A 358 19.12 -3.66 8.82
N ARG A 359 18.60 -2.51 8.40
CA ARG A 359 17.21 -2.11 8.70
C ARG A 359 16.18 -3.04 8.06
N LEU A 360 16.42 -3.45 6.81
CA LEU A 360 15.60 -4.44 6.13
C LEU A 360 15.54 -5.74 6.93
N VAL A 361 16.67 -6.23 7.46
CA VAL A 361 16.70 -7.42 8.32
C VAL A 361 15.83 -7.24 9.56
N HIS A 362 15.91 -6.10 10.26
CA HIS A 362 15.07 -5.86 11.44
C HIS A 362 13.58 -5.84 11.08
N LEU A 363 13.21 -5.21 9.95
CA LEU A 363 11.84 -5.20 9.45
C LEU A 363 11.35 -6.61 9.10
N MET A 364 12.17 -7.40 8.41
CA MET A 364 11.82 -8.77 8.02
C MET A 364 11.72 -9.69 9.24
N LEU A 365 12.58 -9.54 10.25
CA LEU A 365 12.49 -10.29 11.50
C LEU A 365 11.22 -9.94 12.29
N ALA A 366 10.89 -8.64 12.38
CA ALA A 366 9.66 -8.20 13.03
C ALA A 366 8.41 -8.71 12.29
N ALA A 367 8.41 -8.66 10.96
CA ALA A 367 7.32 -9.16 10.14
C ALA A 367 7.18 -10.69 10.22
N LEU A 368 8.29 -11.42 10.23
CA LEU A 368 8.31 -12.87 10.44
C LEU A 368 7.75 -13.23 11.82
N ALA A 369 8.18 -12.54 12.88
CA ALA A 369 7.67 -12.75 14.22
C ALA A 369 6.16 -12.48 14.31
N ALA A 370 5.68 -11.41 13.65
CA ALA A 370 4.26 -11.11 13.58
C ALA A 370 3.47 -12.21 12.83
N LEU A 371 3.97 -12.71 11.70
CA LEU A 371 3.32 -13.79 10.96
C LEU A 371 3.32 -15.11 11.73
N LEU A 372 4.41 -15.45 12.41
CA LEU A 372 4.49 -16.66 13.26
C LEU A 372 3.58 -16.55 14.49
N PHE A 373 3.52 -15.36 15.11
CA PHE A 373 2.58 -15.09 16.19
C PHE A 373 1.13 -15.25 15.72
N LEU A 374 0.80 -14.73 14.54
CA LEU A 374 -0.52 -14.89 13.94
C LEU A 374 -0.81 -16.35 13.56
N ALA A 375 0.14 -17.08 13.00
CA ALA A 375 0.00 -18.51 12.71
C ALA A 375 -0.17 -19.36 13.98
N TRP A 376 0.49 -18.99 15.07
CA TRP A 376 0.33 -19.62 16.39
C TRP A 376 -1.03 -19.32 17.01
N LEU A 377 -1.47 -18.05 17.00
CA LEU A 377 -2.86 -17.69 17.31
C LEU A 377 -3.83 -18.41 16.37
N ARG A 378 -3.37 -18.75 15.16
CA ARG A 378 -4.13 -19.48 14.15
C ARG A 378 -4.37 -20.95 14.53
N ALA A 379 -3.52 -21.51 15.40
CA ALA A 379 -3.30 -22.94 15.53
C ALA A 379 -3.08 -23.60 14.16
N SER A 380 -2.50 -22.86 13.21
CA SER A 380 -2.26 -23.36 11.86
C SER A 380 -1.28 -24.52 11.88
N GLY A 381 -1.56 -25.55 11.08
CA GLY A 381 -0.63 -26.63 10.85
C GLY A 381 0.72 -26.12 10.31
N TRP A 382 1.80 -26.85 10.59
CA TRP A 382 3.17 -26.50 10.21
C TRP A 382 3.36 -26.22 8.71
N ALA A 383 2.55 -26.86 7.84
CA ALA A 383 2.59 -26.62 6.40
C ALA A 383 2.27 -25.17 6.02
N TYR A 384 1.30 -24.55 6.69
CA TYR A 384 0.94 -23.14 6.49
C TYR A 384 2.01 -22.20 7.02
N ALA A 385 2.58 -22.51 8.19
CA ALA A 385 3.69 -21.74 8.75
C ALA A 385 4.91 -21.77 7.82
N ALA A 386 5.26 -22.94 7.27
CA ALA A 386 6.36 -23.09 6.31
C ALA A 386 6.10 -22.28 5.02
N LEU A 387 4.87 -22.27 4.52
CA LEU A 387 4.48 -21.47 3.36
C LEU A 387 4.65 -19.95 3.63
N LEU A 388 4.18 -19.47 4.78
CA LEU A 388 4.33 -18.06 5.20
C LEU A 388 5.81 -17.65 5.35
N VAL A 389 6.63 -18.53 5.94
CA VAL A 389 8.08 -18.32 6.05
C VAL A 389 8.71 -18.21 4.66
N GLY A 390 8.36 -19.12 3.74
CA GLY A 390 8.86 -19.10 2.38
C GLY A 390 8.52 -17.80 1.61
N VAL A 391 7.28 -17.32 1.73
CA VAL A 391 6.86 -16.03 1.15
C VAL A 391 7.63 -14.86 1.77
N THR A 392 7.89 -14.91 3.08
CA THR A 392 8.67 -13.89 3.79
C THR A 392 10.11 -13.83 3.27
N VAL A 393 10.75 -14.98 3.06
CA VAL A 393 12.12 -15.06 2.51
C VAL A 393 12.16 -14.56 1.06
N ALA A 394 11.18 -14.92 0.23
CA ALA A 394 11.07 -14.40 -1.13
C ALA A 394 10.89 -12.87 -1.16
N THR A 395 10.09 -12.34 -0.23
CA THR A 395 9.89 -10.90 -0.08
C THR A 395 11.16 -10.18 0.40
N ALA A 396 11.91 -10.78 1.33
CA ALA A 396 13.20 -10.25 1.75
C ALA A 396 14.21 -10.19 0.60
N ALA A 397 14.27 -11.23 -0.23
CA ALA A 397 15.12 -11.26 -1.42
C ALA A 397 14.73 -10.18 -2.45
N ALA A 398 13.43 -10.04 -2.73
CA ALA A 398 12.92 -8.98 -3.62
C ALA A 398 13.22 -7.58 -3.08
N SER A 399 13.06 -7.38 -1.77
CA SER A 399 13.36 -6.11 -1.09
C SER A 399 14.84 -5.75 -1.16
N ALA A 400 15.73 -6.74 -0.98
CA ALA A 400 17.16 -6.56 -1.15
C ALA A 400 17.50 -6.16 -2.59
N TRP A 401 16.91 -6.83 -3.59
CA TRP A 401 17.05 -6.45 -4.99
C TRP A 401 16.59 -5.01 -5.25
N MET A 402 15.41 -4.61 -4.80
CA MET A 402 14.94 -3.23 -4.97
C MET A 402 15.85 -2.20 -4.31
N CYS A 403 16.34 -2.47 -3.10
CA CYS A 403 17.26 -1.56 -2.40
C CYS A 403 18.58 -1.42 -3.16
N THR A 404 19.12 -2.52 -3.71
CA THR A 404 20.27 -2.43 -4.60
C THR A 404 19.92 -1.61 -5.84
N ARG A 405 18.82 -1.92 -6.52
CA ARG A 405 18.38 -1.19 -7.72
C ARG A 405 18.18 0.31 -7.48
N ALA A 406 17.71 0.72 -6.29
CA ALA A 406 17.52 2.12 -5.91
C ALA A 406 18.83 2.91 -5.89
N LEU A 407 19.90 2.27 -5.40
CA LEU A 407 21.26 2.84 -5.33
C LEU A 407 22.01 2.70 -6.67
N GLY A 408 21.60 1.74 -7.52
CA GLY A 408 22.16 1.51 -8.85
C GLY A 408 21.66 2.48 -9.92
N PRO A 409 22.10 2.38 -11.18
CA PRO A 409 21.72 3.32 -12.24
C PRO A 409 20.21 3.32 -12.54
N SER A 410 19.56 2.19 -12.31
CA SER A 410 18.16 1.93 -12.61
C SER A 410 17.19 2.63 -11.64
N ARG A 411 15.94 2.80 -12.07
CA ARG A 411 14.83 3.27 -11.22
C ARG A 411 14.08 2.07 -10.63
N VAL A 412 13.75 2.11 -9.34
CA VAL A 412 12.85 1.13 -8.70
C VAL A 412 11.43 1.39 -9.18
N GLN A 413 11.05 2.66 -9.35
CA GLN A 413 9.74 3.03 -9.86
C GLN A 413 9.59 2.88 -11.38
N SER A 414 9.97 1.73 -11.94
CA SER A 414 9.93 1.43 -13.37
C SER A 414 8.90 0.33 -13.71
N TRP A 415 8.41 0.31 -14.96
CA TRP A 415 7.55 -0.78 -15.44
C TRP A 415 8.22 -2.15 -15.31
N HIS A 416 9.52 -2.22 -15.64
CA HIS A 416 10.33 -3.42 -15.50
C HIS A 416 10.35 -3.95 -14.07
N THR A 417 10.48 -3.07 -13.07
CA THR A 417 10.47 -3.48 -11.66
C THR A 417 9.11 -4.02 -11.25
N PHE A 418 8.02 -3.42 -11.74
CA PHE A 418 6.68 -3.92 -11.50
C PHE A 418 6.46 -5.31 -12.12
N VAL A 419 6.83 -5.50 -13.39
CA VAL A 419 6.73 -6.79 -14.08
C VAL A 419 7.56 -7.87 -13.38
N ALA A 420 8.75 -7.53 -12.90
CA ALA A 420 9.57 -8.46 -12.13
C ALA A 420 8.99 -8.78 -10.73
N MET A 421 8.13 -7.93 -10.17
CA MET A 421 7.46 -8.15 -8.88
C MET A 421 6.13 -8.88 -8.99
N LEU A 422 5.49 -8.88 -10.16
CA LEU A 422 4.22 -9.54 -10.42
C LEU A 422 4.20 -11.01 -9.95
N PRO A 423 5.21 -11.85 -10.27
CA PRO A 423 5.25 -13.23 -9.79
C PRO A 423 5.17 -13.33 -8.27
N LEU A 424 5.97 -12.53 -7.53
CA LEU A 424 5.94 -12.52 -6.07
C LEU A 424 4.61 -12.02 -5.52
N ILE A 425 4.01 -10.99 -6.12
CA ILE A 425 2.70 -10.47 -5.70
C ILE A 425 1.63 -11.56 -5.87
N VAL A 426 1.62 -12.26 -7.01
CA VAL A 426 0.69 -13.36 -7.29
C VAL A 426 0.92 -14.51 -6.30
N THR A 427 2.16 -14.97 -6.13
CA THR A 427 2.51 -16.06 -5.20
C THR A 427 2.18 -15.71 -3.76
N ALA A 428 2.48 -14.49 -3.30
CA ALA A 428 2.14 -14.03 -1.96
C ALA A 428 0.63 -13.94 -1.75
N THR A 429 -0.12 -13.40 -2.73
CA THR A 429 -1.58 -13.32 -2.65
C THR A 429 -2.21 -14.71 -2.61
N TRP A 430 -1.74 -15.62 -3.46
CA TRP A 430 -2.21 -17.00 -3.49
C TRP A 430 -1.89 -17.76 -2.19
N ALA A 431 -0.68 -17.57 -1.65
CA ALA A 431 -0.27 -18.19 -0.40
C ALA A 431 -1.13 -17.71 0.77
N MET A 432 -1.44 -16.41 0.81
CA MET A 432 -2.34 -15.86 1.82
C MET A 432 -3.74 -16.43 1.70
N LEU A 433 -4.29 -16.56 0.49
CA LEU A 433 -5.59 -17.16 0.27
C LEU A 433 -5.63 -18.61 0.76
N VAL A 434 -4.59 -19.40 0.47
CA VAL A 434 -4.44 -20.77 0.96
C VAL A 434 -4.40 -20.84 2.49
N VAL A 435 -3.71 -19.91 3.16
CA VAL A 435 -3.63 -19.88 4.63
C VAL A 435 -4.92 -19.38 5.27
N MET A 436 -5.60 -18.39 4.67
CA MET A 436 -6.86 -17.83 5.17
C MET A 436 -8.01 -18.83 5.09
N ILE A 437 -8.12 -19.52 3.95
CA ILE A 437 -9.21 -20.45 3.65
C ILE A 437 -8.83 -21.90 4.04
N GLU A 438 -7.62 -22.11 4.56
CA GLU A 438 -7.10 -23.42 5.00
C GLU A 438 -7.18 -24.50 3.90
N LEU A 439 -6.89 -24.08 2.66
CA LEU A 439 -6.79 -25.00 1.54
C LEU A 439 -5.61 -25.97 1.77
N PRO A 440 -5.74 -27.26 1.42
CA PRO A 440 -4.72 -28.25 1.70
C PRO A 440 -3.40 -27.90 0.98
N VAL A 441 -2.36 -27.60 1.77
CA VAL A 441 -1.02 -27.24 1.26
C VAL A 441 -0.23 -28.48 0.83
N THR A 442 -0.39 -29.59 1.55
CA THR A 442 0.37 -30.84 1.37
C THR A 442 0.34 -31.42 -0.05
N PRO A 443 -0.80 -31.49 -0.78
CA PRO A 443 -0.80 -32.01 -2.16
C PRO A 443 -0.03 -31.13 -3.15
N HIS A 444 0.24 -29.87 -2.80
CA HIS A 444 0.92 -28.90 -3.67
C HIS A 444 2.26 -28.42 -3.10
N ALA A 445 2.79 -29.07 -2.06
CA ALA A 445 3.98 -28.62 -1.34
C ALA A 445 5.22 -28.50 -2.24
N ILE A 446 5.38 -29.43 -3.20
CA ILE A 446 6.48 -29.42 -4.17
C ILE A 446 6.36 -28.20 -5.09
N LEU A 447 5.17 -27.91 -5.60
CA LEU A 447 4.92 -26.76 -6.47
C LEU A 447 5.23 -25.45 -5.73
N TRP A 448 4.80 -25.35 -4.47
CA TRP A 448 5.11 -24.22 -3.60
C TRP A 448 6.61 -24.06 -3.37
N ALA A 449 7.30 -25.14 -3.02
CA ALA A 449 8.74 -25.13 -2.78
C ALA A 449 9.52 -24.68 -4.03
N VAL A 450 9.22 -25.28 -5.19
CA VAL A 450 9.85 -24.91 -6.47
C VAL A 450 9.59 -23.44 -6.81
N THR A 451 8.34 -22.98 -6.72
CA THR A 451 7.98 -21.58 -7.01
C THR A 451 8.75 -20.62 -6.11
N LEU A 452 8.78 -20.88 -4.81
CA LEU A 452 9.45 -20.02 -3.83
C LEU A 452 10.97 -20.03 -4.00
N ILE A 453 11.57 -21.20 -4.23
CA ILE A 453 13.02 -21.32 -4.49
C ILE A 453 13.41 -20.52 -5.75
N VAL A 454 12.64 -20.65 -6.84
CA VAL A 454 12.88 -19.91 -8.08
C VAL A 454 12.78 -18.40 -7.84
N LEU A 455 11.77 -17.93 -7.10
CA LEU A 455 11.63 -16.51 -6.76
C LEU A 455 12.80 -16.01 -5.91
N ILE A 456 13.17 -16.74 -4.85
CA ILE A 456 14.26 -16.38 -3.94
C ILE A 456 15.57 -16.28 -4.73
N LEU A 457 15.92 -17.32 -5.49
CA LEU A 457 17.15 -17.37 -6.27
C LEU A 457 17.15 -16.29 -7.37
N GLY A 458 16.03 -16.09 -8.05
CA GLY A 458 15.86 -15.06 -9.08
C GLY A 458 16.09 -13.65 -8.54
N TYR A 459 15.48 -13.28 -7.41
CA TYR A 459 15.68 -11.97 -6.81
C TYR A 459 17.08 -11.79 -6.23
N LEU A 460 17.66 -12.82 -5.60
CA LEU A 460 19.05 -12.77 -5.11
C LEU A 460 20.06 -12.63 -6.26
N ALA A 461 19.85 -13.33 -7.37
CA ALA A 461 20.68 -13.19 -8.57
C ALA A 461 20.56 -11.78 -9.16
N ALA A 462 19.34 -11.24 -9.25
CA ALA A 462 19.10 -9.87 -9.70
C ALA A 462 19.76 -8.83 -8.78
N ALA A 463 19.70 -9.01 -7.46
CA ALA A 463 20.39 -8.16 -6.48
C ALA A 463 21.92 -8.22 -6.65
N ARG A 464 22.48 -9.40 -6.87
CA ARG A 464 23.92 -9.59 -7.13
C ARG A 464 24.34 -8.90 -8.43
N LEU A 465 23.55 -8.99 -9.50
CA LEU A 465 23.84 -8.36 -10.79
C LEU A 465 23.83 -6.83 -10.67
N GLU A 466 22.81 -6.26 -10.04
CA GLU A 466 22.74 -4.81 -9.79
C GLU A 466 23.90 -4.33 -8.91
N ARG A 467 24.29 -5.13 -7.89
CA ARG A 467 25.46 -4.85 -7.06
C ARG A 467 26.78 -4.86 -7.84
N ARG A 468 26.94 -5.77 -8.81
CA ARG A 468 28.12 -5.79 -9.70
C ARG A 468 28.14 -4.55 -10.59
N ARG A 469 27.04 -4.24 -11.27
CA ARG A 469 26.89 -3.03 -12.10
C ARG A 469 27.16 -1.73 -11.34
N MET A 470 26.83 -1.68 -10.05
CA MET A 470 27.18 -0.54 -9.19
C MET A 470 28.67 -0.43 -8.92
N ARG A 471 29.38 -1.54 -8.77
CA ARG A 471 30.83 -1.57 -8.50
C ARG A 471 31.64 -1.27 -9.76
N ASP A 472 31.18 -1.73 -10.92
CA ASP A 472 31.91 -1.64 -12.18
C ASP A 472 31.80 -0.25 -12.83
N ARG A 473 31.02 0.67 -12.25
CA ARG A 473 30.81 2.01 -12.81
C ARG A 473 32.00 2.92 -12.48
N SER A 474 32.70 3.39 -13.51
CA SER A 474 33.57 4.55 -13.41
C SER A 474 32.74 5.76 -13.00
N HIS A 475 33.06 6.32 -11.83
CA HIS A 475 32.33 7.47 -11.31
C HIS A 475 32.76 8.73 -12.06
N ALA A 476 31.79 9.57 -12.41
CA ALA A 476 31.98 10.79 -13.21
C ALA A 476 32.99 11.79 -12.62
N PHE A 477 33.33 11.67 -11.34
CA PHE A 477 34.40 12.45 -10.69
C PHE A 477 35.84 12.04 -11.05
N LEU A 478 36.02 10.97 -11.84
CA LEU A 478 37.32 10.58 -12.42
C LEU A 478 37.42 10.92 -13.91
N LEU A 479 36.44 11.65 -14.45
CA LEU A 479 36.38 12.06 -15.86
C LEU A 479 36.43 13.59 -16.05
N ASP A 480 36.64 14.36 -14.99
CA ASP A 480 36.98 15.79 -15.06
C ASP A 480 38.40 16.04 -14.54
#